data_AF-A0A8H7GT76-F1
#
_entry.id   AF-A0A8H7GT76-F1
#
_cell.length_a   1.000
_cell.length_b   1.000
_cell.length_c   1.000
_cell.angle_alpha   90.00
_cell.angle_beta   90.00
_cell.angle_gamma   90.00
#
_symmetry.space_group_name_H-M   'P 1'
#
loop_
_entity.id
_entity.type
_entity.pdbx_description
1 polymer ?
#
loop_
_entity_poly.entity_id
_entity_poly.type
_entity_poly.pdbx_seq_one_letter_code
_entity_poly.pdbx_strand_id
1 'polypeptide(L)'
;MKLAREIATVTYRSGPEWESRFGRVRADDSKPVAFCPDFLVETYLDHAGEKFCLEYDANSLLYVSKAMDMFDLGLASRTKAQQRRGQAELSSGKAFLGKADKANVPDLPYQEKNSAAHISAEESRKDLEDGLKKISHKSIMVVGVESDILFPVWQQREIASLLRATSPRDDNIEYFELGTDISNYGHDTFLLSLDDFGPHVREFINK
;
A
#
# COMPACT_ATOMS: atom_id res chain seq x y z
N MET A 1 -0.90 18.54 3.90
CA MET A 1 -0.26 17.21 3.76
C MET A 1 0.22 16.64 5.09
N LYS A 2 0.73 17.47 6.02
CA LYS A 2 1.20 17.06 7.35
C LYS A 2 0.33 16.00 8.04
N LEU A 3 -0.94 16.30 8.28
CA LEU A 3 -1.88 15.35 8.90
C LEU A 3 -2.01 14.02 8.15
N ALA A 4 -2.07 14.06 6.81
CA ALA A 4 -2.13 12.83 6.01
C ALA A 4 -0.87 11.97 6.20
N ARG A 5 0.30 12.61 6.30
CA ARG A 5 1.56 11.91 6.57
C ARG A 5 1.63 11.36 7.99
N GLU A 6 1.15 12.09 8.98
CA GLU A 6 1.08 11.63 10.38
C GLU A 6 0.22 10.36 10.48
N ILE A 7 -1.00 10.40 9.92
CA ILE A 7 -1.91 9.24 9.88
C ILE A 7 -1.23 8.05 9.19
N ALA A 8 -0.63 8.28 8.02
CA ALA A 8 0.05 7.23 7.28
C ALA A 8 1.23 6.63 8.07
N THR A 9 2.02 7.46 8.76
CA THR A 9 3.16 7.02 9.55
C THR A 9 2.73 6.10 10.69
N VAL A 10 1.61 6.41 11.35
CA VAL A 10 1.04 5.53 12.39
C VAL A 10 0.71 4.15 11.79
N THR A 11 0.14 4.10 10.58
CA THR A 11 -0.24 2.83 9.93
C THR A 11 0.93 2.02 9.37
N TYR A 12 2.10 2.64 9.16
CA TYR A 12 3.26 1.93 8.60
C TYR A 12 4.02 1.11 9.64
N ARG A 13 3.81 1.38 10.93
CA ARG A 13 4.50 0.69 12.03
C ARG A 13 3.54 -0.04 12.94
N SER A 14 4.06 -1.01 13.68
CA SER A 14 3.25 -1.81 14.60
C SER A 14 2.99 -1.07 15.91
N GLY A 15 1.85 -1.34 16.54
CA GLY A 15 1.52 -0.82 17.87
C GLY A 15 2.58 -1.13 18.94
N PRO A 16 3.08 -2.38 19.05
CA PRO A 16 4.11 -2.70 20.03
C PRO A 16 5.45 -1.96 19.80
N GLU A 17 5.81 -1.64 18.55
CA GLU A 17 6.99 -0.80 18.27
C GLU A 17 6.78 0.63 18.77
N TRP A 18 5.60 1.22 18.54
CA TRP A 18 5.26 2.54 19.06
C TRP A 18 5.34 2.60 20.59
N GLU A 19 4.76 1.61 21.28
CA GLU A 19 4.78 1.53 22.73
C GLU A 19 6.20 1.38 23.27
N SER A 20 7.00 0.47 22.68
CA SER A 20 8.39 0.26 23.10
C SER A 20 9.27 1.50 22.89
N ARG A 21 9.00 2.28 21.84
CA ARG A 21 9.85 3.40 21.45
C ARG A 21 9.51 4.71 22.17
N PHE A 22 8.24 4.94 22.46
CA PHE A 22 7.77 6.21 23.03
C PHE A 22 6.99 6.03 24.35
N GLY A 23 6.19 4.98 24.45
CA GLY A 23 5.25 4.78 25.54
C GLY A 23 4.44 6.04 25.84
N ARG A 24 4.41 6.43 27.12
CA ARG A 24 3.71 7.62 27.61
C ARG A 24 4.63 8.78 27.96
N VAL A 25 5.83 8.82 27.38
CA VAL A 25 6.84 9.83 27.69
C VAL A 25 6.43 11.18 27.12
N ARG A 26 6.39 12.21 27.97
CA ARG A 26 6.19 13.60 27.53
C ARG A 26 7.49 14.17 26.98
N ALA A 27 7.38 15.08 26.01
CA ALA A 27 8.53 15.80 25.47
C ALA A 27 9.11 16.78 26.50
N ASP A 28 8.26 17.35 27.36
CA ASP A 28 8.64 18.28 28.42
C ASP A 28 7.65 18.20 29.60
N ASP A 29 8.05 17.49 30.66
CA ASP A 29 7.20 17.28 31.84
C ASP A 29 6.88 18.58 32.61
N SER A 30 7.67 19.64 32.43
CA SER A 30 7.52 20.89 33.17
C SER A 30 6.37 21.77 32.65
N LYS A 31 5.93 21.55 31.41
CA LYS A 31 4.88 22.33 30.76
C LYS A 31 3.48 21.90 31.23
N PRO A 32 2.52 22.83 31.35
CA PRO A 32 1.13 22.47 31.58
C PRO A 32 0.57 21.70 30.38
N VAL A 33 -0.43 20.86 30.63
CA VAL A 33 -1.14 20.11 29.58
C VAL A 33 -1.79 21.09 28.60
N ALA A 34 -1.59 20.86 27.31
CA ALA A 34 -2.09 21.68 26.23
C ALA A 34 -2.66 20.81 25.09
N PHE A 35 -3.37 21.45 24.15
CA PHE A 35 -3.89 20.79 22.94
C PHE A 35 -2.88 20.83 21.76
N CYS A 36 -1.60 21.07 22.05
CA CYS A 36 -0.49 20.97 21.11
C CYS A 36 0.35 19.73 21.43
N PRO A 37 1.27 19.30 20.55
CA PRO A 37 2.13 18.15 20.81
C PRO A 37 2.80 18.24 22.20
N ASP A 38 2.53 17.26 23.05
CA ASP A 38 2.98 17.17 24.44
C ASP A 38 3.74 15.85 24.69
N PHE A 39 3.32 14.77 24.03
CA PHE A 39 4.02 13.49 24.06
C PHE A 39 5.16 13.42 23.03
N LEU A 40 6.18 12.60 23.33
CA LEU A 40 7.32 12.41 22.44
C LEU A 40 6.89 11.83 21.09
N VAL A 41 5.89 10.94 21.08
CA VAL A 41 5.31 10.38 19.85
C VAL A 41 4.65 11.46 18.99
N GLU A 42 3.93 12.40 19.60
CA GLU A 42 3.28 13.51 18.89
C GLU A 42 4.32 14.42 18.25
N THR A 43 5.37 14.76 19.00
CA THR A 43 6.49 15.58 18.48
C THR A 43 7.21 14.88 17.31
N TYR A 44 7.38 13.55 17.40
CA TYR A 44 7.97 12.77 16.32
C TYR A 44 7.11 12.76 15.05
N LEU A 45 5.80 12.52 15.19
CA LEU A 45 4.86 12.53 14.08
C LEU A 45 4.79 13.92 13.43
N ASP A 46 4.75 14.97 14.26
CA ASP A 46 4.72 16.36 13.84
C ASP A 46 5.94 16.69 12.96
N HIS A 47 7.15 16.37 13.44
CA HIS A 47 8.39 16.54 12.68
C HIS A 47 8.41 15.71 11.37
N ALA A 48 7.97 14.44 11.41
CA ALA A 48 7.91 13.59 10.22
C ALA A 48 6.94 14.15 9.16
N GLY A 49 5.80 14.70 9.61
CA GLY A 49 4.80 15.34 8.76
C GLY A 49 5.31 16.66 8.14
N GLU A 50 6.02 17.48 8.91
CA GLU A 50 6.64 18.71 8.40
C GLU A 50 7.72 18.43 7.35
N LYS A 51 8.62 17.50 7.65
CA LYS A 51 9.66 17.10 6.70
C LYS A 51 9.06 16.65 5.38
N PHE A 52 8.02 15.81 5.41
CA PHE A 52 7.36 15.33 4.20
C PHE A 52 6.73 16.44 3.36
N CYS A 53 6.20 17.50 3.99
CA CYS A 53 5.62 18.63 3.27
C CYS A 53 6.65 19.42 2.46
N LEU A 54 7.94 19.32 2.80
CA LEU A 54 9.03 19.97 2.07
C LEU A 54 9.55 19.10 0.91
N GLU A 55 9.35 17.78 0.98
CA GLU A 55 9.95 16.81 0.07
C GLU A 55 8.97 16.25 -0.97
N TYR A 56 7.66 16.38 -0.75
CA TYR A 56 6.64 15.74 -1.59
C TYR A 56 5.56 16.71 -2.07
N ASP A 57 5.09 16.53 -3.31
CA ASP A 57 4.03 17.33 -3.91
C ASP A 57 2.63 16.78 -3.54
N ALA A 58 1.71 17.69 -3.21
CA ALA A 58 0.36 17.33 -2.76
C ALA A 58 -0.47 16.68 -3.87
N ASN A 59 -0.37 17.18 -5.10
CA ASN A 59 -1.13 16.63 -6.21
C ASN A 59 -0.65 15.20 -6.51
N SER A 60 0.66 15.01 -6.53
CA SER A 60 1.29 13.70 -6.70
C SER A 60 0.81 12.70 -5.65
N LEU A 61 0.68 13.12 -4.38
CA LEU A 61 0.15 12.27 -3.31
C LEU A 61 -1.30 11.83 -3.59
N LEU A 62 -2.17 12.76 -4.03
CA LEU A 62 -3.56 12.44 -4.36
C LEU A 62 -3.65 11.40 -5.49
N TYR A 63 -2.85 11.57 -6.55
CA TYR A 63 -2.86 10.65 -7.68
C TYR A 63 -2.32 9.26 -7.31
N VAL A 64 -1.19 9.19 -6.60
CA VAL A 64 -0.61 7.90 -6.18
C VAL A 64 -1.52 7.18 -5.20
N SER A 65 -2.03 7.88 -4.17
CA SER A 65 -2.97 7.31 -3.20
C SER A 65 -4.21 6.77 -3.89
N LYS A 66 -4.80 7.54 -4.82
CA LYS A 66 -5.98 7.09 -5.55
C LYS A 66 -5.70 5.90 -6.46
N ALA A 67 -4.51 5.85 -7.06
CA ALA A 67 -4.09 4.72 -7.89
C ALA A 67 -3.93 3.43 -7.05
N MET A 68 -3.42 3.55 -5.81
CA MET A 68 -3.34 2.43 -4.87
C MET A 68 -4.73 1.91 -4.50
N ASP A 69 -5.68 2.80 -4.15
CA ASP A 69 -7.05 2.41 -3.78
C ASP A 69 -7.83 1.76 -4.94
N MET A 70 -7.54 2.20 -6.17
CA MET A 70 -8.21 1.68 -7.38
C MET A 70 -7.55 0.43 -7.94
N PHE A 71 -6.43 -0.01 -7.37
CA PHE A 71 -5.69 -1.16 -7.87
C PHE A 71 -6.43 -2.46 -7.57
N ASP A 72 -6.53 -3.31 -8.59
CA ASP A 72 -7.11 -4.65 -8.50
C ASP A 72 -6.44 -5.56 -9.53
N LEU A 73 -5.98 -6.72 -9.06
CA LEU A 73 -5.29 -7.74 -9.86
C LEU A 73 -6.25 -8.61 -10.69
N GLY A 74 -7.55 -8.57 -10.39
CA GLY A 74 -8.59 -9.32 -11.07
C GLY A 74 -8.59 -9.08 -12.59
N LEU A 75 -8.90 -10.12 -13.35
CA LEU A 75 -8.92 -10.07 -14.81
C LEU A 75 -9.90 -9.01 -15.33
N ALA A 76 -11.09 -8.90 -14.71
CA ALA A 76 -12.10 -7.93 -15.10
C ALA A 76 -11.61 -6.49 -14.90
N SER A 77 -11.05 -6.18 -13.73
CA SER A 77 -10.54 -4.85 -13.39
C SER A 77 -9.37 -4.43 -14.28
N ARG A 78 -8.45 -5.35 -14.53
CA ARG A 78 -7.32 -5.14 -15.45
C ARG A 78 -7.79 -4.90 -16.89
N THR A 79 -8.75 -5.67 -17.37
CA THR A 79 -9.30 -5.50 -18.74
C THR A 79 -9.93 -4.12 -18.90
N LYS A 80 -10.72 -3.68 -17.90
CA LYS A 80 -11.29 -2.32 -17.85
C LYS A 80 -10.19 -1.25 -17.85
N ALA A 81 -9.12 -1.44 -17.07
CA ALA A 81 -8.00 -0.51 -17.01
C ALA A 81 -7.26 -0.41 -18.37
N GLN A 82 -7.04 -1.55 -19.05
CA GLN A 82 -6.42 -1.58 -20.38
C GLN A 82 -7.28 -0.88 -21.44
N GLN A 83 -8.60 -1.09 -21.42
CA GLN A 83 -9.53 -0.40 -22.31
C GLN A 83 -9.51 1.12 -22.09
N ARG A 84 -9.58 1.56 -20.83
CA ARG A 84 -9.50 2.99 -20.49
C ARG A 84 -8.18 3.62 -20.93
N ARG A 85 -7.06 2.91 -20.74
CA ARG A 85 -5.73 3.35 -21.21
C ARG A 85 -5.70 3.50 -22.73
N GLY A 86 -6.19 2.52 -23.49
CA GLY A 86 -6.25 2.61 -24.95
C GLY A 86 -7.11 3.79 -25.44
N GLN A 87 -8.25 4.04 -24.79
CA GLN A 87 -9.11 5.20 -25.08
C GLN A 87 -8.40 6.52 -24.79
N ALA A 88 -7.67 6.60 -23.68
CA ALA A 88 -6.91 7.79 -23.31
C ALA A 88 -5.74 8.04 -24.26
N GLU A 89 -4.97 7.02 -24.65
CA GLU A 89 -3.87 7.17 -25.61
C GLU A 89 -4.36 7.68 -26.98
N LEU A 90 -5.54 7.22 -27.42
CA LEU A 90 -6.19 7.69 -28.65
C LEU A 90 -6.65 9.15 -28.58
N SER A 91 -7.06 9.64 -27.40
CA SER A 91 -7.51 11.02 -27.20
C SER A 91 -6.35 12.00 -26.93
N SER A 92 -5.33 11.57 -26.17
CA SER A 92 -4.16 12.38 -25.83
C SER A 92 -3.29 12.76 -27.04
N GLY A 93 -3.25 11.92 -28.08
CA GLY A 93 -2.56 12.25 -29.34
C GLY A 93 -3.12 13.46 -30.09
N LYS A 94 -4.32 13.95 -29.72
CA LYS A 94 -4.96 15.13 -30.34
C LYS A 94 -4.98 16.38 -29.45
N ALA A 95 -4.59 16.29 -28.17
CA ALA A 95 -4.98 17.26 -27.15
C ALA A 95 -3.84 18.09 -26.53
N PHE A 96 -2.59 18.00 -27.01
CA PHE A 96 -1.48 18.76 -26.40
C PHE A 96 -1.56 20.30 -26.63
N LEU A 97 -2.46 20.76 -27.51
CA LEU A 97 -2.71 22.19 -27.78
C LEU A 97 -4.02 22.72 -27.15
N GLY A 98 -4.70 21.91 -26.32
CA GLY A 98 -5.93 22.30 -25.64
C GLY A 98 -5.66 22.99 -24.30
N LYS A 99 -6.44 24.03 -23.99
CA LYS A 99 -6.50 24.70 -22.68
C LYS A 99 -6.45 23.68 -21.54
N ALA A 100 -5.69 23.98 -20.48
CA ALA A 100 -5.64 23.18 -19.25
C ALA A 100 -7.07 22.79 -18.84
N ASP A 101 -7.37 21.50 -18.97
CA ASP A 101 -8.67 20.95 -18.62
C ASP A 101 -8.94 21.25 -17.14
N LYS A 102 -10.21 21.56 -16.85
CA LYS A 102 -10.69 21.80 -15.48
C LYS A 102 -10.18 20.70 -14.55
N ALA A 103 -9.83 21.06 -13.31
CA ALA A 103 -9.47 20.08 -12.29
C ALA A 103 -10.50 18.94 -12.23
N ASN A 104 -10.06 17.70 -11.91
CA ASN A 104 -10.90 16.51 -11.77
C ASN A 104 -11.88 16.57 -10.56
N VAL A 105 -12.28 17.77 -10.18
CA VAL A 105 -13.23 18.07 -9.12
C VAL A 105 -14.62 18.09 -9.75
N PRO A 106 -15.54 17.21 -9.32
CA PRO A 106 -16.92 17.25 -9.78
C PRO A 106 -17.57 18.61 -9.47
N ASP A 107 -18.33 19.17 -10.41
CA ASP A 107 -19.08 20.42 -10.20
C ASP A 107 -20.20 20.27 -9.14
N LEU A 108 -20.64 19.04 -8.89
CA LEU A 108 -21.69 18.69 -7.92
C LEU A 108 -21.12 17.84 -6.79
N PRO A 109 -21.58 18.02 -5.54
CA PRO A 109 -21.18 17.19 -4.42
C PRO A 109 -21.59 15.72 -4.64
N TYR A 110 -20.83 14.81 -4.03
CA TYR A 110 -21.12 13.38 -4.05
C TYR A 110 -22.54 13.09 -3.52
N GLN A 111 -23.27 12.25 -4.24
CA GLN A 111 -24.55 11.70 -3.81
C GLN A 111 -24.40 10.19 -3.65
N GLU A 112 -24.75 9.68 -2.47
CA GLU A 112 -24.68 8.26 -2.15
C GLU A 112 -25.58 7.47 -3.10
N LYS A 113 -25.00 6.46 -3.73
CA LYS A 113 -25.74 5.52 -4.58
C LYS A 113 -25.85 4.21 -3.82
N ASN A 114 -27.08 3.80 -3.54
CA ASN A 114 -27.38 2.47 -3.00
C ASN A 114 -27.22 1.42 -4.10
N SER A 115 -25.98 1.15 -4.49
CA SER A 115 -25.62 0.01 -5.32
C SER A 115 -25.04 -1.06 -4.41
N ALA A 116 -25.82 -2.10 -4.12
CA ALA A 116 -25.28 -3.30 -3.50
C ALA A 116 -24.30 -3.94 -4.49
N ALA A 117 -23.02 -3.96 -4.14
CA ALA A 117 -22.03 -4.72 -4.88
C ALA A 117 -22.34 -6.22 -4.66
N HIS A 118 -23.01 -6.85 -5.62
CA HIS A 118 -23.28 -8.28 -5.62
C HIS A 118 -22.18 -9.01 -6.39
N ILE A 119 -20.97 -9.05 -5.83
CA ILE A 119 -19.96 -10.02 -6.25
C ILE A 119 -19.73 -10.91 -5.03
N SER A 120 -19.94 -12.21 -5.19
CA SER A 120 -19.65 -13.18 -4.15
C SER A 120 -18.13 -13.30 -3.94
N ALA A 121 -17.71 -13.70 -2.74
CA ALA A 121 -16.30 -13.92 -2.45
C ALA A 121 -15.66 -14.98 -3.38
N GLU A 122 -16.45 -15.98 -3.81
CA GLU A 122 -16.02 -17.02 -4.76
C GLU A 122 -15.77 -16.45 -6.17
N GLU A 123 -16.66 -15.60 -6.65
CA GLU A 123 -16.50 -14.90 -7.94
C GLU A 123 -15.27 -13.97 -7.91
N SER A 124 -15.08 -13.21 -6.83
CA SER A 124 -13.91 -12.36 -6.65
C SER A 124 -12.61 -13.17 -6.63
N ARG A 125 -12.59 -14.30 -5.91
CA ARG A 125 -11.43 -15.19 -5.86
C ARG A 125 -11.12 -15.78 -7.24
N LYS A 126 -12.14 -16.17 -8.01
CA LYS A 126 -11.96 -16.71 -9.36
C LYS A 126 -11.40 -15.65 -10.33
N ASP A 127 -11.92 -14.42 -10.27
CA ASP A 127 -11.41 -13.31 -11.10
C ASP A 127 -9.94 -12.98 -10.77
N LEU A 128 -9.56 -13.05 -9.48
CA LEU A 128 -8.18 -12.89 -9.03
C LEU A 128 -7.26 -14.02 -9.55
N GLU A 129 -7.71 -15.28 -9.46
CA GLU A 129 -6.99 -16.44 -9.99
C GLU A 129 -6.69 -16.27 -11.49
N ASP A 130 -7.72 -15.92 -12.28
CA ASP A 130 -7.58 -15.71 -13.72
C ASP A 130 -6.66 -14.52 -14.04
N GLY A 131 -6.66 -13.48 -13.21
CA GLY A 131 -5.75 -12.34 -13.30
C GLY A 131 -4.28 -12.72 -13.06
N LEU A 132 -4.03 -13.51 -12.00
CA LEU A 132 -2.69 -13.96 -11.58
C LEU A 132 -2.08 -14.99 -12.54
N LYS A 133 -2.90 -15.80 -13.21
CA LYS A 133 -2.46 -16.80 -14.21
C LYS A 133 -1.55 -16.20 -15.29
N LYS A 134 -1.71 -14.91 -15.62
CA LYS A 134 -0.87 -14.26 -16.63
C LYS A 134 0.57 -14.03 -16.16
N ILE A 135 0.83 -13.98 -14.85
CA ILE A 135 2.17 -13.78 -14.29
C ILE A 135 2.72 -15.04 -13.62
N SER A 136 1.89 -16.05 -13.36
CA SER A 136 2.26 -17.28 -12.66
C SER A 136 3.35 -18.11 -13.34
N HIS A 137 3.67 -17.86 -14.62
CA HIS A 137 4.79 -18.51 -15.32
C HIS A 137 6.17 -17.91 -15.00
N LYS A 138 6.22 -16.77 -14.30
CA LYS A 138 7.47 -16.10 -13.92
C LYS A 138 7.98 -16.62 -12.58
N SER A 139 9.26 -16.47 -12.31
CA SER A 139 9.80 -16.60 -10.95
C SER A 139 9.29 -15.43 -10.11
N ILE A 140 8.57 -15.73 -9.03
CA ILE A 140 7.98 -14.72 -8.13
C ILE A 140 8.27 -15.12 -6.69
N MET A 141 8.83 -14.19 -5.93
CA MET A 141 8.92 -14.28 -4.48
C MET A 141 7.85 -13.40 -3.86
N VAL A 142 7.04 -13.98 -2.98
CA VAL A 142 6.06 -13.28 -2.16
C VAL A 142 6.57 -13.22 -0.74
N VAL A 143 6.60 -12.03 -0.15
CA VAL A 143 7.01 -11.83 1.24
C VAL A 143 5.85 -11.29 2.05
N GLY A 144 5.53 -11.93 3.17
CA GLY A 144 4.57 -11.45 4.16
C GLY A 144 5.26 -11.00 5.45
N VAL A 145 4.65 -10.05 6.15
CA VAL A 145 5.10 -9.57 7.46
C VAL A 145 3.92 -9.65 8.41
N GLU A 146 4.06 -10.41 9.50
CA GLU A 146 2.96 -10.67 10.43
C GLU A 146 2.51 -9.39 11.18
N SER A 147 3.44 -8.47 11.45
CA SER A 147 3.16 -7.20 12.12
C SER A 147 2.56 -6.12 11.21
N ASP A 148 2.44 -6.36 9.89
CA ASP A 148 1.86 -5.40 8.93
C ASP A 148 0.33 -5.32 9.09
N ILE A 149 -0.16 -4.12 9.39
CA ILE A 149 -1.60 -3.83 9.52
C ILE A 149 -2.19 -3.17 8.27
N LEU A 150 -1.34 -2.61 7.40
CA LEU A 150 -1.76 -1.91 6.18
C LEU A 150 -2.03 -2.91 5.06
N PHE A 151 -1.15 -3.91 4.92
CA PHE A 151 -1.32 -5.05 4.01
C PHE A 151 -1.15 -6.35 4.78
N PRO A 152 -2.19 -6.78 5.52
CA PRO A 152 -2.08 -7.87 6.46
C PRO A 152 -1.61 -9.18 5.82
N VAL A 153 -0.77 -9.93 6.56
CA VAL A 153 -0.08 -11.15 6.09
C VAL A 153 -0.95 -12.17 5.34
N TRP A 154 -2.23 -12.25 5.68
CA TRP A 154 -3.17 -13.16 5.01
C TRP A 154 -3.36 -12.83 3.52
N GLN A 155 -3.22 -11.56 3.12
CA GLN A 155 -3.28 -11.15 1.72
C GLN A 155 -2.09 -11.72 0.94
N GLN A 156 -0.89 -11.71 1.52
CA GLN A 156 0.31 -12.27 0.90
C GLN A 156 0.24 -13.79 0.85
N ARG A 157 -0.28 -14.45 1.90
CA ARG A 157 -0.57 -15.90 1.88
C ARG A 157 -1.55 -16.25 0.77
N GLU A 158 -2.61 -15.46 0.58
CA GLU A 158 -3.58 -15.66 -0.50
C GLU A 158 -2.94 -15.52 -1.89
N ILE A 159 -2.17 -14.45 -2.12
CA ILE A 159 -1.45 -14.24 -3.38
C ILE A 159 -0.50 -15.41 -3.68
N ALA A 160 0.30 -15.85 -2.69
CA ALA A 160 1.22 -16.97 -2.84
C ALA A 160 0.48 -18.28 -3.15
N SER A 161 -0.63 -18.55 -2.45
CA SER A 161 -1.48 -19.71 -2.67
C SER A 161 -2.05 -19.75 -4.09
N LEU A 162 -2.60 -18.63 -4.56
CA LEU A 162 -3.18 -18.52 -5.90
C LEU A 162 -2.11 -18.58 -7.00
N LEU A 163 -0.96 -17.95 -6.80
CA LEU A 163 0.17 -18.04 -7.73
C LEU A 163 0.66 -19.48 -7.88
N ARG A 164 0.81 -20.22 -6.77
CA ARG A 164 1.17 -21.65 -6.80
C ARG A 164 0.11 -22.48 -7.51
N ALA A 165 -1.16 -22.28 -7.20
CA ALA A 165 -2.27 -23.03 -7.82
C ALA A 165 -2.40 -22.78 -9.34
N THR A 166 -1.99 -21.60 -9.81
CA THR A 166 -2.05 -21.21 -11.23
C THR A 166 -0.73 -21.37 -11.97
N SER A 167 0.34 -21.75 -11.28
CA SER A 167 1.66 -21.89 -11.88
C SER A 167 1.76 -23.18 -12.69
N PRO A 168 2.40 -23.17 -13.87
CA PRO A 168 2.74 -24.39 -14.60
C PRO A 168 3.90 -25.17 -13.98
N ARG A 169 4.59 -24.62 -12.97
CA ARG A 169 5.73 -25.23 -12.28
C ARG A 169 5.57 -25.06 -10.77
N ASP A 170 6.04 -26.04 -10.00
CA ASP A 170 5.93 -25.98 -8.53
C ASP A 170 7.04 -25.14 -7.88
N ASP A 171 8.14 -24.88 -8.59
CA ASP A 171 9.39 -24.33 -8.05
C ASP A 171 9.60 -22.82 -8.28
N ASN A 172 8.76 -22.17 -9.08
CA ASN A 172 8.94 -20.77 -9.45
C ASN A 172 8.28 -19.78 -8.49
N ILE A 173 7.46 -20.25 -7.53
CA ILE A 173 6.75 -19.40 -6.57
C ILE A 173 7.26 -19.63 -5.15
N GLU A 174 8.11 -18.71 -4.70
CA GLU A 174 8.67 -18.71 -3.35
C GLU A 174 7.81 -17.86 -2.41
N TYR A 175 7.60 -18.35 -1.19
CA TYR A 175 6.90 -17.61 -0.15
C TYR A 175 7.75 -17.60 1.11
N PHE A 176 7.96 -16.41 1.65
CA PHE A 176 8.68 -16.18 2.89
C PHE A 176 7.83 -15.28 3.79
N GLU A 177 7.82 -15.56 5.09
CA GLU A 177 7.05 -14.81 6.06
C GLU A 177 7.95 -14.42 7.24
N LEU A 178 7.90 -13.14 7.61
CA LEU A 178 8.56 -12.60 8.79
C LEU A 178 7.56 -12.55 9.94
N GLY A 179 7.80 -13.38 10.95
CA GLY A 179 7.03 -13.38 12.19
C GLY A 179 7.30 -12.14 13.04
N THR A 180 6.39 -11.90 13.98
CA THR A 180 6.49 -10.83 14.99
C THR A 180 7.70 -10.96 15.92
N ASP A 181 8.26 -12.16 16.04
CA ASP A 181 9.50 -12.46 16.77
C ASP A 181 10.76 -11.96 16.07
N ILE A 182 10.71 -11.81 14.74
CA ILE A 182 11.81 -11.36 13.90
C ILE A 182 11.69 -9.87 13.62
N SER A 183 10.54 -9.42 13.11
CA SER A 183 10.30 -8.00 12.80
C SER A 183 8.98 -7.49 13.34
N ASN A 184 9.10 -6.46 14.16
CA ASN A 184 7.97 -5.74 14.71
C ASN A 184 7.81 -4.34 14.10
N TYR A 185 8.43 -4.07 12.95
CA TYR A 185 8.37 -2.76 12.33
C TYR A 185 7.10 -2.51 11.51
N GLY A 186 6.18 -3.47 11.44
CA GLY A 186 4.97 -3.36 10.63
C GLY A 186 5.28 -3.34 9.14
N HIS A 187 4.54 -2.53 8.39
CA HIS A 187 4.74 -2.36 6.95
C HIS A 187 6.18 -1.93 6.61
N ASP A 188 6.79 -1.04 7.40
CA ASP A 188 8.15 -0.53 7.17
C ASP A 188 9.26 -1.61 7.34
N THR A 189 8.92 -2.85 7.68
CA THR A 189 9.88 -3.96 7.85
C THR A 189 10.82 -4.13 6.66
N PHE A 190 10.33 -4.05 5.42
CA PHE A 190 11.17 -4.22 4.22
C PHE A 190 12.15 -3.05 3.99
N LEU A 191 11.98 -1.92 4.67
CA LEU A 191 12.89 -0.78 4.65
C LEU A 191 13.84 -0.77 5.84
N LEU A 192 13.41 -1.30 6.99
CA LEU A 192 14.12 -1.20 8.26
C LEU A 192 14.91 -2.45 8.64
N SER A 193 14.36 -3.65 8.40
CA SER A 193 15.05 -4.91 8.70
C SER A 193 15.71 -5.52 7.45
N LEU A 194 16.78 -4.87 7.01
CA LEU A 194 17.54 -5.34 5.84
C LEU A 194 18.32 -6.63 6.11
N ASP A 195 18.69 -6.90 7.36
CA ASP A 195 19.42 -8.11 7.73
C ASP A 195 18.53 -9.35 7.70
N ASP A 196 17.25 -9.22 8.08
CA ASP A 196 16.28 -10.32 8.02
C ASP A 196 15.69 -10.49 6.61
N PHE A 197 15.53 -9.40 5.86
CA PHE A 197 14.90 -9.42 4.53
C PHE A 197 15.91 -9.66 3.38
N GLY A 198 17.09 -9.05 3.46
CA GLY A 198 18.09 -9.00 2.40
C GLY A 198 18.63 -10.36 1.95
N PRO A 199 18.95 -11.31 2.85
CA PRO A 199 19.43 -12.62 2.46
C PRO A 199 18.46 -13.39 1.56
N HIS A 200 17.16 -13.33 1.83
CA HIS A 200 16.12 -14.01 1.03
C HIS A 200 15.99 -13.42 -0.37
N VAL A 201 16.03 -12.08 -0.48
CA VAL A 201 16.03 -11.40 -1.78
C VAL A 201 17.28 -11.78 -2.59
N ARG A 202 18.45 -11.79 -1.96
CA ARG A 202 19.71 -12.16 -2.62
C ARG A 202 19.69 -13.61 -3.11
N GLU A 203 19.17 -14.53 -2.30
CA GLU A 203 19.03 -15.93 -2.69
C GLU A 203 18.10 -16.06 -3.90
N PHE A 204 16.94 -15.40 -3.88
CA PHE A 204 15.98 -15.43 -4.98
C PHE A 204 16.54 -14.85 -6.29
N ILE A 205 17.26 -13.72 -6.24
CA ILE A 205 17.82 -13.08 -7.44
C ILE A 205 18.95 -13.89 -8.06
N ASN A 206 19.69 -14.66 -7.26
CA ASN A 206 20.85 -15.44 -7.73
C ASN A 206 20.51 -16.85 -8.24
N LYS A 207 19.23 -17.23 -8.23
CA LYS A 207 18.72 -18.47 -8.84
C LYS A 207 18.60 -18.32 -10.36
#